data_AF-A0A6J6NJF4-F1
#
_entry.id   AF-A0A6J6NJF4-F1
#
_cell.length_a   1.000
_cell.length_b   1.000
_cell.length_c   1.000
_cell.angle_alpha   90.00
_cell.angle_beta   90.00
_cell.angle_gamma   90.00
#
_symmetry.space_group_name_H-M   'P 1'
#
loop_
_entity.id
_entity.type
_entity.pdbx_description
1 polymer ?
#
loop_
_entity_poly.entity_id
_entity_poly.type
_entity_poly.pdbx_seq_one_letter_code
_entity_poly.pdbx_strand_id
1 'polypeptide(L)'
;MKRDRGAAMIELALILPILIMLLVGIISFGRAYSAQLSIAGSAREGARVLALGGTYTAVDAAVNGTKGGADVTSISKTPCPANSTGSSTSFATVVVHASFSFDIPFVPLGTRTFSASASMRCGL
;
A
#
# COMPACT_ATOMS: atom_id res chain seq x y z
N MET A 1 7.97 51.57 -22.37
CA MET A 1 8.29 50.15 -22.08
C MET A 1 7.67 49.78 -20.73
N LYS A 2 6.40 49.35 -20.69
CA LYS A 2 5.66 49.03 -19.45
C LYS A 2 4.70 47.83 -19.62
N ARG A 3 4.74 47.15 -20.77
CA ARG A 3 3.78 46.09 -21.14
C ARG A 3 4.34 44.67 -21.00
N ASP A 4 5.66 44.48 -21.04
CA ASP A 4 6.28 43.14 -20.97
C ASP A 4 6.23 42.50 -19.57
N ARG A 5 6.27 43.32 -18.51
CA ARG A 5 6.22 42.84 -17.12
C ARG A 5 4.88 42.20 -16.76
N GLY A 6 3.77 42.66 -17.37
CA GLY A 6 2.42 42.13 -17.12
C GLY A 6 2.15 40.83 -17.88
N ALA A 7 2.64 40.73 -19.12
CA ALA A 7 2.51 39.53 -19.93
C ALA A 7 3.22 38.32 -19.29
N ALA A 8 4.45 38.52 -18.79
CA ALA A 8 5.22 37.47 -18.11
C ALA A 8 4.55 36.94 -16.83
N MET A 9 3.84 37.79 -16.07
CA MET A 9 3.08 37.33 -14.90
C MET A 9 1.88 36.45 -15.29
N ILE A 10 1.23 36.76 -16.41
CA ILE A 10 0.07 36.00 -16.91
C ILE A 10 0.52 34.64 -17.46
N GLU A 11 1.63 34.59 -18.19
CA GLU A 11 2.19 33.33 -18.69
C GLU A 11 2.53 32.37 -17.54
N LEU A 12 3.15 32.87 -16.46
CA LEU A 12 3.43 32.07 -15.28
C LEU A 12 2.14 31.62 -14.58
N ALA A 13 1.14 32.50 -14.46
CA ALA A 13 -0.13 32.18 -13.82
C ALA A 13 -0.89 31.04 -14.53
N LEU A 14 -0.68 30.86 -15.84
CA LEU A 14 -1.27 29.76 -16.61
C LEU A 14 -0.50 28.44 -16.45
N ILE A 15 0.82 28.48 -16.27
CA ILE A 15 1.67 27.28 -16.13
C ILE A 15 1.67 26.75 -14.69
N LEU A 16 1.65 27.66 -13.71
CA LEU A 16 1.69 27.35 -12.29
C LEU A 16 0.64 26.32 -11.82
N PRO A 17 -0.65 26.36 -12.22
CA PRO A 17 -1.62 25.35 -11.81
C PRO A 17 -1.26 23.95 -12.31
N ILE A 18 -0.73 23.82 -13.53
CA ILE A 18 -0.29 22.54 -14.09
C ILE A 18 0.93 22.01 -13.32
N LEU A 19 1.87 22.90 -12.99
CA LEU A 19 3.05 22.54 -12.20
C LEU A 19 2.68 22.05 -10.79
N ILE A 20 1.78 22.76 -10.10
CA ILE A 20 1.30 22.37 -8.77
C ILE A 20 0.58 21.02 -8.84
N MET A 21 -0.28 20.83 -9.82
CA MET A 21 -1.00 19.57 -10.02
C MET A 21 -0.03 18.40 -10.27
N LEU A 22 1.02 18.61 -11.07
CA LEU A 22 2.06 17.61 -11.30
C LEU A 22 2.82 17.27 -10.00
N LEU A 23 3.22 18.28 -9.23
CA LEU A 23 3.93 18.08 -7.95
C LEU A 23 3.08 17.31 -6.94
N VAL A 24 1.82 17.71 -6.73
CA VAL A 24 0.90 17.01 -5.82
C VAL A 24 0.65 15.57 -6.29
N GLY A 25 0.52 15.36 -7.61
CA GLY A 25 0.40 14.04 -8.19
C GLY A 25 1.60 13.14 -7.87
N ILE A 26 2.82 13.64 -8.05
CA ILE A 26 4.06 12.91 -7.74
C ILE A 26 4.16 12.59 -6.24
N ILE A 27 3.86 13.57 -5.37
CA ILE A 27 3.91 13.37 -3.90
C ILE A 27 2.88 12.31 -3.47
N SER A 28 1.66 12.40 -3.98
CA SER A 28 0.59 11.45 -3.67
C SER A 28 0.93 10.04 -4.14
N PHE A 29 1.51 9.92 -5.34
CA PHE A 29 2.00 8.65 -5.87
C PHE A 29 3.13 8.08 -5.00
N GLY A 30 4.09 8.90 -4.59
CA GLY A 30 5.18 8.47 -3.71
C GLY A 30 4.68 7.92 -2.37
N ARG A 31 3.68 8.58 -1.77
CA ARG A 31 3.03 8.08 -0.54
C ARG A 31 2.28 6.78 -0.77
N ALA A 32 1.53 6.65 -1.86
CA ALA A 32 0.84 5.42 -2.21
C ALA A 32 1.81 4.25 -2.42
N TYR A 33 2.95 4.50 -3.10
CA TYR A 33 3.98 3.49 -3.31
C TYR A 33 4.67 3.07 -2.02
N SER A 34 4.93 4.02 -1.11
CA SER A 34 5.47 3.71 0.22
C SER A 34 4.50 2.84 1.05
N ALA A 35 3.20 3.14 0.99
CA ALA A 35 2.17 2.30 1.61
C ALA A 35 2.16 0.89 0.98
N GLN A 36 2.25 0.78 -0.35
CA GLN A 36 2.33 -0.51 -1.06
C GLN A 36 3.50 -1.37 -0.58
N LEU A 37 4.68 -0.77 -0.40
CA LEU A 37 5.86 -1.49 0.08
C LEU A 37 5.68 -1.96 1.54
N SER A 38 5.07 -1.11 2.37
CA SER A 38 4.79 -1.43 3.77
C SER A 38 3.81 -2.59 3.90
N ILE A 39 2.70 -2.58 3.15
CA ILE A 39 1.74 -3.69 3.18
C ILE A 39 2.28 -4.99 2.59
N ALA A 40 3.22 -4.91 1.64
CA ALA A 40 3.91 -6.10 1.12
C ALA A 40 4.84 -6.71 2.17
N GLY A 41 5.54 -5.87 2.95
CA GLY A 41 6.30 -6.31 4.11
C GLY A 41 5.41 -6.95 5.18
N SER A 42 4.27 -6.32 5.47
CA SER A 42 3.34 -6.84 6.48
C SER A 42 2.67 -8.14 6.07
N ALA A 43 2.34 -8.32 4.79
CA ALA A 43 1.83 -9.59 4.27
C ALA A 43 2.86 -10.72 4.46
N ARG A 44 4.15 -10.46 4.23
CA ARG A 44 5.22 -11.46 4.47
C ARG A 44 5.33 -11.82 5.94
N GLU A 45 5.28 -10.85 6.83
CA GLU A 45 5.35 -11.11 8.26
C GLU A 45 4.12 -11.88 8.75
N GLY A 46 2.93 -11.54 8.27
CA GLY A 46 1.72 -12.31 8.53
C GLY A 46 1.81 -13.75 7.99
N ALA A 47 2.32 -13.93 6.77
CA ALA A 47 2.53 -15.25 6.17
C ALA A 47 3.54 -16.09 6.96
N ARG A 48 4.59 -15.48 7.52
CA ARG A 48 5.56 -16.13 8.40
C ARG A 48 4.90 -16.65 9.66
N VAL A 49 4.15 -15.80 10.36
CA VAL A 49 3.43 -16.18 11.58
C VAL A 49 2.45 -17.31 11.29
N LEU A 50 1.71 -17.24 10.18
CA LEU A 50 0.76 -18.27 9.79
C LEU A 50 1.43 -19.60 9.39
N ALA A 51 2.57 -19.53 8.69
CA ALA A 51 3.35 -20.70 8.29
C ALA A 51 3.96 -21.45 9.48
N LEU A 52 4.26 -20.73 10.57
CA LEU A 52 4.75 -21.26 11.85
C LEU A 52 3.61 -21.70 12.80
N GLY A 53 2.38 -21.83 12.29
CA GLY A 53 1.23 -22.28 13.10
C GLY A 53 0.67 -21.24 14.09
N GLY A 54 1.01 -19.96 13.91
CA GLY A 54 0.47 -18.88 14.73
C GLY A 54 -1.05 -18.71 14.56
N THR A 55 -1.70 -18.18 15.60
CA THR A 55 -3.14 -17.90 15.58
C THR A 55 -3.48 -16.77 14.61
N TYR A 56 -4.74 -16.71 14.15
CA TYR A 56 -5.20 -15.60 13.30
C TYR A 56 -5.07 -14.22 13.95
N THR A 57 -5.16 -14.15 15.28
CA THR A 57 -4.94 -12.91 16.04
C THR A 57 -3.48 -12.50 16.05
N ALA A 58 -2.55 -13.45 16.13
CA ALA A 58 -1.12 -13.19 15.99
C ALA A 58 -0.77 -12.69 14.58
N VAL A 59 -1.41 -13.24 13.54
CA VAL A 59 -1.26 -12.74 12.17
C VAL A 59 -1.76 -11.30 12.04
N ASP A 60 -2.93 -10.97 12.63
CA ASP A 60 -3.44 -9.59 12.60
C ASP A 60 -2.52 -8.62 13.34
N ALA A 61 -2.00 -9.02 14.50
CA ALA A 61 -1.04 -8.21 15.25
C ALA A 61 0.25 -7.98 14.46
N ALA A 62 0.76 -9.02 13.79
CA ALA A 62 1.97 -8.98 12.99
C ALA A 62 1.80 -8.07 11.76
N VAL A 63 0.67 -8.19 11.04
CA VAL A 63 0.34 -7.31 9.91
C VAL A 63 0.18 -5.86 10.39
N ASN A 64 -0.57 -5.64 11.47
CA ASN A 64 -0.84 -4.29 11.97
C ASN A 64 0.40 -3.61 12.56
N GLY A 65 1.33 -4.39 13.14
CA GLY A 65 2.61 -3.88 13.66
C GLY A 65 3.59 -3.45 12.57
N THR A 66 3.42 -3.94 11.34
CA THR A 66 4.36 -3.71 10.22
C THR A 66 3.76 -2.95 9.04
N LYS A 67 2.50 -2.49 9.15
CA LYS A 67 1.79 -1.78 8.06
C LYS A 67 2.34 -0.39 7.70
N GLY A 68 3.32 0.14 8.45
CA GLY A 68 4.03 1.39 8.11
C GLY A 68 3.12 2.62 7.95
N GLY A 69 1.98 2.66 8.65
CA GLY A 69 0.99 3.74 8.54
C GLY A 69 -0.04 3.57 7.43
N ALA A 70 0.00 2.49 6.64
CA ALA A 70 -1.05 2.19 5.67
C ALA A 70 -2.39 1.88 6.36
N ASP A 71 -3.50 2.28 5.73
CA ASP A 71 -4.85 2.01 6.20
C ASP A 71 -5.31 0.65 5.70
N VAL A 72 -5.01 -0.40 6.48
CA VAL A 72 -5.42 -1.77 6.21
C VAL A 72 -6.93 -1.91 6.41
N THR A 73 -7.63 -2.35 5.37
CA THR A 73 -9.10 -2.51 5.36
C THR A 73 -9.51 -3.96 5.63
N SER A 74 -8.74 -4.94 5.16
CA SER A 74 -8.98 -6.36 5.44
C SER A 74 -7.71 -7.19 5.30
N ILE A 75 -7.68 -8.32 6.02
CA ILE A 75 -6.59 -9.29 5.99
C ILE A 75 -7.21 -10.66 5.70
N SER A 76 -6.95 -11.21 4.52
CA SER A 76 -7.34 -12.57 4.16
C SER A 76 -6.22 -13.54 4.51
N LYS A 77 -6.59 -14.68 5.08
CA LYS A 77 -5.66 -15.68 5.63
C LYS A 77 -6.05 -17.03 5.06
N THR A 78 -5.15 -17.63 4.30
CA THR A 78 -5.27 -19.00 3.82
C THR A 78 -4.32 -19.86 4.64
N PRO A 79 -4.83 -20.66 5.60
CA PRO A 79 -3.99 -21.46 6.48
C PRO A 79 -3.34 -22.62 5.74
N CYS A 80 -2.33 -23.21 6.37
CA CYS A 80 -1.81 -24.50 5.96
C CYS A 80 -2.90 -25.58 6.01
N PRO A 81 -2.93 -26.54 5.07
CA PRO A 81 -3.82 -27.69 5.16
C PRO A 81 -3.61 -28.45 6.48
N ALA A 82 -4.69 -28.94 7.09
CA ALA A 82 -4.60 -29.79 8.26
C ALA A 82 -3.70 -31.01 7.97
N ASN A 83 -2.80 -31.33 8.90
CA ASN A 83 -1.79 -32.41 8.80
C ASN A 83 -0.62 -32.16 7.84
N SER A 84 -0.35 -30.91 7.45
CA SER A 84 0.87 -30.55 6.72
C SER A 84 2.10 -30.50 7.66
N THR A 85 2.49 -31.64 8.21
CA THR A 85 3.76 -31.78 8.97
C THR A 85 4.91 -31.97 8.00
N GLY A 86 5.73 -30.94 7.80
CA GLY A 86 7.05 -31.03 7.15
C GLY A 86 7.10 -31.48 5.67
N SER A 87 5.99 -31.90 5.05
CA SER A 87 5.99 -32.48 3.69
C SER A 87 5.72 -31.43 2.60
N SER A 88 6.63 -30.46 2.54
CA SER A 88 7.25 -29.86 1.34
C SER A 88 6.46 -29.59 0.03
N THR A 89 5.17 -29.24 0.05
CA THR A 89 4.54 -28.43 -1.04
C THR A 89 3.44 -27.45 -0.59
N SER A 90 3.06 -27.45 0.69
CA SER A 90 1.98 -26.59 1.20
C SER A 90 2.46 -25.17 1.52
N PHE A 91 1.63 -24.17 1.23
CA PHE A 91 1.91 -22.76 1.50
C PHE A 91 0.80 -22.14 2.35
N ALA A 92 1.20 -21.36 3.36
CA ALA A 92 0.33 -20.39 4.00
C ALA A 92 0.37 -19.09 3.20
N THR A 93 -0.80 -18.52 2.91
CA THR A 93 -0.91 -17.26 2.14
C THR A 93 -1.64 -16.21 2.95
N VAL A 94 -1.10 -15.00 2.99
CA VAL A 94 -1.75 -13.84 3.60
C VAL A 94 -1.89 -12.75 2.55
N VAL A 95 -3.09 -12.19 2.43
CA VAL A 95 -3.40 -11.07 1.54
C VAL A 95 -3.85 -9.89 2.40
N VAL A 96 -3.18 -8.77 2.26
CA VAL A 96 -3.48 -7.53 2.98
C VAL A 96 -4.07 -6.55 1.97
N HIS A 97 -5.27 -6.06 2.26
CA HIS A 97 -5.91 -4.98 1.53
C HIS A 97 -5.74 -3.68 2.29
N ALA A 98 -5.37 -2.61 1.59
CA ALA A 98 -5.29 -1.28 2.16
C ALA A 98 -5.94 -0.26 1.23
N SER A 99 -6.45 0.82 1.81
CA SER A 99 -7.00 1.95 1.06
C SER A 99 -6.04 3.15 1.11
N PHE A 100 -6.01 3.92 0.03
CA PHE A 100 -5.29 5.19 -0.03
C PHE A 100 -6.15 6.23 -0.75
N SER A 101 -6.28 7.43 -0.16
CA SER A 101 -6.99 8.55 -0.78
C SER A 101 -6.03 9.37 -1.65
N PHE A 102 -6.41 9.60 -2.90
CA PHE A 102 -5.70 10.51 -3.79
C PHE A 102 -6.40 11.87 -3.81
N ASP A 103 -5.87 12.78 -3.01
CA ASP A 103 -6.38 14.15 -2.88
C ASP A 103 -5.58 15.09 -3.79
N ILE A 104 -5.91 15.10 -5.08
CA ILE A 104 -5.30 16.00 -6.07
C ILE A 104 -6.24 17.20 -6.30
N PRO A 105 -5.75 18.45 -6.26
CA PRO A 105 -6.55 19.62 -6.60
C PRO A 105 -7.21 19.46 -7.97
N PHE A 106 -8.50 19.79 -8.05
CA PHE A 106 -9.29 19.79 -9.28
C PHE A 106 -9.55 18.42 -9.93
N VAL A 107 -9.01 17.31 -9.40
CA VAL A 107 -9.27 15.95 -9.91
C VAL A 107 -9.68 15.01 -8.76
N PRO A 108 -10.97 14.62 -8.68
CA PRO A 108 -11.44 13.70 -7.65
C PRO A 108 -11.09 12.25 -8.04
N LEU A 109 -9.91 11.77 -7.63
CA LEU A 109 -9.51 10.37 -7.85
C LEU A 109 -10.11 9.43 -6.80
N GLY A 110 -10.46 9.94 -5.63
CA GLY A 110 -11.09 9.22 -4.53
C GLY A 110 -10.16 8.21 -3.85
N THR A 111 -10.74 7.37 -3.01
CA THR A 111 -10.05 6.24 -2.37
C THR A 111 -9.87 5.08 -3.33
N ARG A 112 -8.64 4.59 -3.44
CA ARG A 112 -8.31 3.38 -4.19
C ARG A 112 -7.78 2.33 -3.24
N THR A 113 -8.22 1.10 -3.47
CA THR A 113 -7.77 -0.06 -2.71
C THR A 113 -6.61 -0.70 -3.44
N PHE A 114 -5.58 -1.01 -2.67
CA PHE A 114 -4.43 -1.77 -3.11
C PHE A 114 -4.34 -3.05 -2.29
N SER A 115 -3.69 -4.06 -2.86
CA SER A 115 -3.47 -5.32 -2.16
C SER A 115 -2.05 -5.80 -2.35
N ALA A 116 -1.56 -6.48 -1.33
CA ALA A 116 -0.31 -7.21 -1.39
C ALA A 116 -0.53 -8.61 -0.81
N SER A 117 0.04 -9.60 -1.48
CA SER A 117 -0.01 -10.99 -1.04
C SER A 117 1.40 -11.51 -0.79
N ALA A 118 1.51 -12.41 0.18
CA ALA A 118 2.72 -13.17 0.42
C ALA A 118 2.36 -14.60 0.78
N SER A 119 3.17 -15.54 0.29
CA SER A 119 3.05 -16.95 0.64
C SER A 119 4.37 -17.46 1.21
N MET A 120 4.28 -18.34 2.20
CA MET A 120 5.43 -19.01 2.81
C MET A 120 5.15 -20.49 2.95
N ARG A 121 6.20 -21.32 2.83
CA ARG A 121 6.07 -22.76 2.99
C ARG A 121 5.64 -23.07 4.42
N CYS A 122 4.69 -23.99 4.56
CA CYS A 122 4.29 -24.51 5.85
C CYS A 122 5.47 -25.26 6.48
N GLY A 123 5.84 -24.86 7.69
CA GLY A 123 6.99 -25.39 8.39
C GLY A 123 6.75 -25.28 9.88
N LEU A 124 6.26 -26.39 10.45
CA LEU A 124 6.33 -26.69 11.87
C LEU A 124 7.35 -27.83 12.04
#